data_AF-A0A1I6HJC4-F1
#
_entry.id   AF-A0A1I6HJC4-F1
#
_cell.length_a   1.000
_cell.length_b   1.000
_cell.length_c   1.000
_cell.angle_alpha   90.00
_cell.angle_beta   90.00
_cell.angle_gamma   90.00
#
_symmetry.space_group_name_H-M   'P 1'
#
loop_
_entity.id
_entity.type
_entity.pdbx_description
1 polymer ?
#
loop_
_entity_poly.entity_id
_entity_poly.type
_entity_poly.pdbx_seq_one_letter_code
_entity_poly.pdbx_strand_id
1 'polypeptide(L)'
;MKFSLCLSLCLLAFSPAGLAQTIDYDQRNLHIFCASHLAVVSESLDKDGDEYQALEYLSGMHRTAARRLQAEPQHFADVVQYLKRVRASDPQKWQALSDQSKRVCLPDS
;
A
#
# COMPACT_ATOMS: atom_id res chain seq x y z
N MET A 1 -31.82 -2.24 41.11
CA MET A 1 -32.37 -2.73 39.82
C MET A 1 -32.70 -1.63 38.82
N LYS A 2 -33.01 -0.38 39.21
CA LYS A 2 -33.35 0.70 38.25
C LYS A 2 -32.14 1.34 37.53
N PHE A 3 -30.96 1.33 38.17
CA PHE A 3 -29.75 1.95 37.61
C PHE A 3 -29.13 1.13 36.45
N SER A 4 -29.18 -0.20 36.54
CA SER A 4 -28.65 -1.10 35.50
C SER A 4 -29.44 -1.02 34.19
N LEU A 5 -30.75 -0.77 34.25
CA LEU A 5 -31.60 -0.64 33.06
C LEU A 5 -31.27 0.63 32.26
N CYS A 6 -31.03 1.76 32.93
CA CYS A 6 -30.61 3.00 32.28
C CYS A 6 -29.25 2.88 31.58
N LEU A 7 -28.29 2.19 32.22
CA LEU A 7 -26.95 2.03 31.67
C LEU A 7 -26.94 1.20 30.38
N SER A 8 -27.75 0.14 30.32
CA SER A 8 -27.92 -0.70 29.12
C SER A 8 -28.58 0.07 27.97
N LEU A 9 -29.56 0.93 28.26
CA LEU A 9 -30.21 1.79 27.26
C LEU A 9 -29.25 2.85 26.69
N CYS A 10 -28.38 3.43 27.54
CA CYS A 10 -27.36 4.38 27.07
C CYS A 10 -26.30 3.70 26.19
N LEU A 11 -25.84 2.50 26.54
CA LEU A 11 -24.82 1.77 25.76
C LEU A 11 -25.33 1.33 24.37
N LEU A 12 -26.62 1.01 24.26
CA LEU A 12 -27.24 0.67 22.97
C LEU A 12 -27.44 1.91 22.08
N ALA A 13 -27.70 3.09 22.66
CA ALA A 13 -27.83 4.34 21.91
C ALA A 13 -26.47 4.88 21.40
N PHE A 14 -25.37 4.53 22.09
CA PHE A 14 -24.00 4.92 21.73
C PHE A 14 -23.17 3.79 21.13
N SER A 15 -23.80 2.70 20.71
CA SER A 15 -23.15 1.77 19.81
C SER A 15 -23.30 2.34 18.41
N PRO A 16 -22.31 3.07 17.84
CA PRO A 16 -22.25 3.11 16.40
C PRO A 16 -22.17 1.62 16.04
N ALA A 17 -23.19 1.10 15.36
CA ALA A 17 -23.04 -0.17 14.67
C ALA A 17 -21.80 0.06 13.80
N GLY A 18 -20.67 -0.47 14.26
CA GLY A 18 -19.37 -0.17 13.70
C GLY A 18 -19.41 -0.71 12.30
N LEU A 19 -19.71 0.18 11.34
CA LEU A 19 -19.46 -0.07 9.94
C LEU A 19 -17.94 -0.01 9.78
N ALA A 20 -17.27 -1.02 10.35
CA ALA A 20 -15.89 -1.32 10.02
C ALA A 20 -15.92 -1.60 8.52
N GLN A 21 -15.50 -0.62 7.72
CA GLN A 21 -15.30 -0.82 6.29
C GLN A 21 -14.39 -2.04 6.16
N THR A 22 -14.89 -3.10 5.52
CA THR A 22 -14.08 -4.27 5.21
C THR A 22 -12.95 -3.80 4.31
N ILE A 23 -11.73 -3.79 4.84
CA ILE A 23 -10.56 -3.40 4.07
C ILE A 23 -10.25 -4.54 3.11
N ASP A 24 -10.21 -4.24 1.81
CA ASP A 24 -9.65 -5.15 0.82
C ASP A 24 -8.12 -5.17 0.98
N TYR A 25 -7.63 -6.12 1.77
CA TYR A 25 -6.21 -6.28 2.04
C TYR A 25 -5.41 -6.68 0.81
N ASP A 26 -6.00 -7.41 -0.14
CA ASP A 26 -5.32 -7.83 -1.36
C ASP A 26 -5.08 -6.62 -2.26
N GLN A 27 -6.10 -5.80 -2.46
CA GLN A 27 -5.98 -4.55 -3.20
C GLN A 27 -5.01 -3.58 -2.51
N ARG A 28 -5.06 -3.50 -1.17
CA ARG A 28 -4.12 -2.67 -0.39
C ARG A 28 -2.67 -3.13 -0.60
N ASN A 29 -2.42 -4.42 -0.46
CA ASN A 29 -1.08 -5.00 -0.54
C ASN A 29 -0.53 -4.91 -1.97
N LEU A 30 -1.37 -5.07 -2.99
CA LEU A 30 -1.02 -4.82 -4.38
C LEU A 30 -0.51 -3.37 -4.56
N HIS A 31 -1.27 -2.39 -4.10
CA HIS A 31 -0.88 -0.99 -4.21
C HIS A 31 0.35 -0.64 -3.37
N ILE A 32 0.55 -1.25 -2.19
CA ILE A 32 1.79 -1.12 -1.42
C ILE A 32 2.97 -1.66 -2.23
N PHE A 33 2.84 -2.86 -2.80
CA PHE A 33 3.89 -3.46 -3.63
C PHE A 33 4.24 -2.58 -4.83
N CYS A 34 3.24 -2.12 -5.58
CA CYS A 34 3.46 -1.29 -6.76
C CYS A 34 4.08 0.06 -6.41
N ALA A 35 3.57 0.74 -5.39
CA ALA A 35 4.15 2.02 -4.95
C ALA A 35 5.62 1.85 -4.55
N SER A 36 5.93 0.82 -3.76
CA SER A 36 7.27 0.58 -3.25
C SER A 36 8.24 0.09 -4.32
N HIS A 37 7.81 -0.78 -5.24
CA HIS A 37 8.66 -1.30 -6.31
C HIS A 37 9.04 -0.22 -7.32
N LEU A 38 8.06 0.56 -7.80
CA LEU A 38 8.32 1.65 -8.72
C LEU A 38 9.27 2.70 -8.12
N ALA A 39 9.12 3.02 -6.83
CA ALA A 39 10.02 3.93 -6.12
C ALA A 39 11.45 3.36 -6.01
N VAL A 40 11.61 2.05 -5.83
CA VAL A 40 12.96 1.44 -5.81
C VAL A 40 13.59 1.44 -7.20
N VAL A 41 12.81 1.23 -8.25
CA VAL A 41 13.30 1.29 -9.64
C VAL A 41 13.72 2.72 -10.02
N SER A 42 12.90 3.72 -9.68
CA SER A 42 13.18 5.14 -9.98
C SER A 42 14.49 5.63 -9.37
N GLU A 43 14.93 5.09 -8.22
CA GLU A 43 16.22 5.46 -7.59
C GLU A 43 17.45 5.30 -8.48
N SER A 44 17.38 4.45 -9.50
CA SER A 44 18.49 4.23 -10.45
C SER A 44 18.44 5.13 -11.70
N LEU A 45 17.40 5.97 -11.82
CA LEU A 45 17.18 6.85 -12.97
C LEU A 45 17.67 8.28 -12.67
N ASP A 46 17.89 9.04 -13.73
CA ASP A 46 18.14 10.48 -13.62
C ASP A 46 16.87 11.20 -13.14
N LYS A 47 16.99 12.00 -12.08
CA LYS A 47 15.86 12.66 -11.42
C LYS A 47 15.16 13.69 -12.29
N ASP A 48 15.90 14.28 -13.23
CA ASP A 48 15.38 15.27 -14.17
C ASP A 48 14.86 14.61 -15.45
N GLY A 49 14.99 13.28 -15.59
CA GLY A 49 14.52 12.51 -16.73
C GLY A 49 13.03 12.19 -16.68
N ASP A 50 12.41 12.12 -17.86
CA ASP A 50 10.99 11.83 -18.02
C ASP A 50 10.60 10.47 -17.42
N GLU A 51 11.48 9.46 -17.53
CA GLU A 51 11.23 8.13 -16.97
C GLU A 51 11.14 8.16 -15.43
N TYR A 52 12.02 8.91 -14.77
CA TYR A 52 11.95 9.07 -13.31
C TYR A 52 10.64 9.73 -12.90
N GLN A 53 10.26 10.83 -13.58
CA GLN A 53 9.03 11.55 -13.29
C GLN A 53 7.79 10.67 -13.48
N ALA A 54 7.76 9.86 -14.54
CA ALA A 54 6.68 8.91 -14.80
C ALA A 54 6.58 7.84 -13.70
N LEU A 55 7.70 7.24 -13.30
CA LEU A 55 7.69 6.21 -12.25
C LEU A 55 7.33 6.78 -10.87
N GLU A 56 7.81 7.97 -10.52
CA GLU A 56 7.43 8.65 -9.28
C GLU A 56 5.94 9.00 -9.26
N TYR A 57 5.40 9.48 -10.38
CA TYR A 57 3.97 9.74 -10.52
C TYR A 57 3.13 8.48 -10.29
N LEU A 58 3.45 7.37 -10.97
CA LEU A 58 2.76 6.09 -10.82
C LEU A 58 2.91 5.52 -9.40
N SER A 59 4.11 5.61 -8.82
CA SER A 59 4.36 5.26 -7.41
C SER A 59 3.45 6.05 -6.47
N GLY A 60 3.32 7.36 -6.69
CA GLY A 60 2.45 8.25 -5.93
C GLY A 60 0.96 7.91 -6.06
N MET A 61 0.50 7.54 -7.26
CA MET A 61 -0.87 7.08 -7.47
C MET A 61 -1.19 5.83 -6.65
N HIS A 62 -0.33 4.81 -6.72
CA HIS A 62 -0.49 3.58 -5.94
C HIS A 62 -0.42 3.83 -4.43
N ARG A 63 0.51 4.69 -3.98
CA ARG A 63 0.60 5.08 -2.56
C ARG A 63 -0.69 5.73 -2.07
N THR A 64 -1.30 6.58 -2.90
CA THR A 64 -2.57 7.22 -2.60
C THR A 64 -3.71 6.21 -2.52
N ALA A 65 -3.79 5.27 -3.47
CA ALA A 65 -4.80 4.20 -3.46
C ALA A 65 -4.67 3.29 -2.25
N ALA A 66 -3.45 2.83 -1.92
CA ALA A 66 -3.18 2.04 -0.72
C ALA A 66 -3.56 2.80 0.57
N ARG A 67 -3.27 4.10 0.68
CA ARG A 67 -3.65 4.91 1.85
C ARG A 67 -5.16 5.04 2.03
N ARG A 68 -5.93 5.11 0.93
CA ARG A 68 -7.41 5.05 0.99
C ARG A 68 -7.91 3.72 1.54
N LEU A 69 -7.13 2.65 1.35
CA LEU A 69 -7.33 1.34 1.96
C LEU A 69 -6.58 1.18 3.31
N GLN A 70 -6.34 2.30 3.99
CA GLN A 70 -5.72 2.36 5.33
C GLN A 70 -4.29 1.79 5.40
N ALA A 71 -3.52 1.84 4.31
CA ALA A 71 -2.08 1.57 4.37
C ALA A 71 -1.33 2.70 5.07
N GLU A 72 -0.69 2.37 6.17
CA GLU A 72 0.21 3.25 6.92
C GLU A 72 1.61 3.41 6.27
N PRO A 73 2.36 4.48 6.58
CA PRO A 73 3.72 4.70 6.10
C PRO A 73 4.67 3.52 6.32
N GLN A 74 4.57 2.83 7.45
CA GLN A 74 5.45 1.70 7.80
C GLN A 74 5.35 0.55 6.80
N HIS A 75 4.15 0.25 6.28
CA HIS A 75 3.97 -0.82 5.29
C HIS A 75 4.79 -0.58 4.02
N PHE A 76 4.88 0.68 3.57
CA PHE A 76 5.70 1.03 2.42
C PHE A 76 7.19 0.91 2.76
N ALA A 77 7.61 1.40 3.92
CA ALA A 77 9.00 1.35 4.37
C ALA A 77 9.51 -0.10 4.45
N ASP A 78 8.72 -1.01 5.03
CA ASP A 78 9.07 -2.43 5.15
C ASP A 78 9.26 -3.09 3.79
N VAL A 79 8.34 -2.84 2.85
CA VAL A 79 8.41 -3.39 1.50
C VAL A 79 9.58 -2.79 0.72
N VAL A 80 9.82 -1.47 0.79
CA VAL A 80 10.99 -0.83 0.16
C VAL A 80 12.28 -1.43 0.69
N GLN A 81 12.41 -1.60 2.01
CA GLN A 81 13.61 -2.16 2.62
C GLN A 81 13.83 -3.62 2.17
N TYR A 82 12.76 -4.42 2.11
CA TYR A 82 12.82 -5.77 1.58
C TYR A 82 13.25 -5.79 0.10
N LEU A 83 12.66 -4.95 -0.75
CA LEU A 83 12.97 -4.88 -2.17
C LEU A 83 14.42 -4.45 -2.42
N LYS A 84 14.94 -3.50 -1.64
CA LYS A 84 16.36 -3.10 -1.71
C LYS A 84 17.30 -4.25 -1.36
N ARG A 85 16.97 -5.04 -0.33
CA ARG A 85 17.75 -6.24 0.02
C ARG A 85 17.72 -7.26 -1.11
N VAL A 86 16.54 -7.59 -1.63
CA VAL A 86 16.38 -8.55 -2.74
C VAL A 86 17.14 -8.09 -3.98
N ARG A 87 17.04 -6.81 -4.38
CA ARG A 87 17.80 -6.23 -5.50
C ARG A 87 19.30 -6.44 -5.35
N ALA A 88 19.82 -6.34 -4.12
CA ALA A 88 21.25 -6.48 -3.84
C ALA A 88 21.71 -7.93 -3.70
N SER A 89 20.86 -8.84 -3.21
CA SER A 89 21.28 -10.19 -2.80
C SER A 89 20.73 -11.33 -3.66
N ASP A 90 19.66 -11.11 -4.44
CA ASP A 90 18.95 -12.16 -5.17
C ASP A 90 18.44 -11.64 -6.52
N PRO A 91 19.28 -11.65 -7.56
CA PRO A 91 18.93 -11.14 -8.88
C PRO A 91 17.76 -11.89 -9.54
N GLN A 92 17.64 -13.20 -9.31
CA GLN A 92 16.57 -14.01 -9.87
C GLN A 92 15.21 -13.59 -9.28
N LYS A 93 15.14 -13.44 -7.96
CA LYS A 93 13.93 -12.97 -7.29
C LYS A 93 13.62 -11.51 -7.63
N TRP A 94 14.63 -10.66 -7.73
CA TRP A 94 14.46 -9.28 -8.19
C TRP A 94 13.83 -9.22 -9.58
N GLN A 95 14.31 -10.06 -10.51
CA GLN A 95 13.75 -10.16 -11.85
C GLN A 95 12.29 -10.62 -11.80
N ALA A 96 11.97 -11.68 -11.06
CA ALA A 96 10.61 -12.18 -10.94
C ALA A 96 9.64 -11.13 -10.36
N LEU A 97 10.06 -10.37 -9.35
CA LEU A 97 9.26 -9.27 -8.78
C LEU A 97 9.09 -8.12 -9.78
N SER A 98 10.14 -7.81 -10.55
CA SER A 98 10.06 -6.76 -11.57
C SER A 98 9.12 -7.15 -12.71
N ASP A 99 9.12 -8.42 -13.12
CA ASP A 99 8.18 -8.91 -14.13
C ASP A 99 6.74 -8.94 -13.60
N GLN A 100 6.54 -9.25 -12.32
CA GLN A 100 5.23 -9.09 -11.69
C GLN A 100 4.79 -7.63 -11.67
N SER A 101 5.68 -6.71 -11.28
CA SER A 101 5.40 -5.26 -11.24
C SER A 101 4.93 -4.73 -12.60
N LYS A 102 5.61 -5.10 -13.69
CA LYS A 102 5.19 -4.74 -15.06
C LYS A 102 3.77 -5.16 -15.41
N ARG A 103 3.29 -6.29 -14.89
CA ARG A 103 1.95 -6.83 -15.17
C ARG A 103 0.83 -6.18 -14.36
N VAL A 104 1.13 -5.65 -13.18
CA VAL A 104 0.08 -5.28 -12.21
C VAL A 104 0.16 -3.86 -11.70
N CYS A 105 1.25 -3.16 -11.98
CA CYS A 105 1.52 -1.81 -11.48
C CYS A 105 1.48 -0.73 -12.57
N LEU A 106 1.28 -1.13 -13.82
CA LEU A 106 1.15 -0.20 -14.94
C LEU A 106 -0.30 -0.21 -15.41
N PRO A 107 -0.95 0.95 -15.59
CA PRO A 107 -2.27 1.00 -16.21
C PRO A 107 -2.17 0.51 -17.66
N ASP A 108 -3.10 -0.36 -18.05
CA ASP A 108 -3.28 -0.87 -19.42
C ASP A 108 -2.10 -1.70 -20.02
N SER A 109 -1.29 -2.35 -19.17
CA SER A 109 -0.21 -3.27 -19.59
C SER A 109 -0.68 -4.66 -20.02
#